data_AF-A0A955V793-F1
#
_entry.id   AF-A0A955V793-F1
#
_cell.length_a   1.000
_cell.length_b   1.000
_cell.length_c   1.000
_cell.angle_alpha   90.00
_cell.angle_beta   90.00
_cell.angle_gamma   90.00
#
_symmetry.space_group_name_H-M   'P 1'
#
loop_
_entity.id
_entity.type
_entity.pdbx_description
1 polymer ?
#
loop_
_entity_poly.entity_id
_entity_poly.type
_entity_poly.pdbx_seq_one_letter_code
_entity_poly.pdbx_strand_id
1 'polypeptide(L)'
;MSDTVTVEELDAQIDLRKNRFKQVTGEIRTVLREDIALFVPREVKKAFLASTSAAEAMDKSKVAKLKEKANELAHDLAARVDSALADDAIWATGGEVPKNKNDISGQAAVWEKVQPVERDVQALLDEFGLGAEPVHYKAPAYFVKGLYLPSLAEHYWRLVQEVHDLEAQKAHIVDSTTRAKLESKWDDA
;
A
#
# COMPACT_ATOMS: atom_id res chain seq x y z
N MET A 1 -9.94 3.61 42.00
CA MET A 1 -8.75 2.78 41.78
C MET A 1 -8.29 3.11 40.38
N SER A 2 -7.14 3.79 40.25
CA SER A 2 -6.58 4.12 38.94
C SER A 2 -5.82 2.90 38.46
N ASP A 3 -6.39 2.16 37.50
CA ASP A 3 -5.68 1.07 36.83
C ASP A 3 -4.45 1.69 36.14
N THR A 4 -3.31 1.56 36.79
CA THR A 4 -2.05 2.12 36.28
C THR A 4 -1.54 1.15 35.24
N VAL A 5 -1.74 1.48 33.97
CA VAL A 5 -1.27 0.67 32.84
C VAL A 5 0.25 0.51 32.95
N THR A 6 0.72 -0.73 32.92
CA THR A 6 2.14 -1.08 33.02
C THR A 6 2.83 -1.05 31.66
N VAL A 7 4.16 -0.93 31.64
CA VAL A 7 4.95 -1.02 30.40
C VAL A 7 4.76 -2.38 29.72
N GLU A 8 4.65 -3.45 30.50
CA GLU A 8 4.42 -4.82 30.00
C GLU A 8 3.05 -4.95 29.30
N GLU A 9 2.01 -4.34 29.87
CA GLU A 9 0.68 -4.29 29.24
C GLU A 9 0.68 -3.47 27.95
N LEU A 10 1.44 -2.37 27.89
CA LEU A 10 1.59 -1.59 26.66
C LEU A 10 2.34 -2.38 25.58
N ASP A 11 3.40 -3.10 25.94
CA ASP A 11 4.15 -3.95 25.00
C ASP A 11 3.26 -5.07 24.43
N ALA A 12 2.49 -5.74 25.28
CA ALA A 12 1.51 -6.74 24.82
C ALA A 12 0.46 -6.15 23.87
N GLN A 13 0.01 -4.90 24.13
CA GLN A 13 -0.92 -4.21 23.25
C GLN A 13 -0.29 -3.82 21.91
N ILE A 14 0.94 -3.33 21.91
CA ILE A 14 1.72 -3.01 20.69
C ILE A 14 1.90 -4.26 19.84
N ASP A 15 2.28 -5.38 20.44
CA ASP A 15 2.49 -6.65 19.72
C ASP A 15 1.19 -7.18 19.09
N LEU A 16 0.05 -7.08 19.80
CA LEU A 16 -1.25 -7.41 19.22
C LEU A 16 -1.55 -6.55 17.97
N ARG A 17 -1.20 -5.26 18.02
CA ARG A 17 -1.48 -4.30 16.92
C ARG A 17 -0.55 -4.57 15.75
N LYS A 18 0.71 -4.92 16.00
CA LYS A 18 1.66 -5.40 14.97
C LYS A 18 1.18 -6.67 14.27
N ASN A 19 0.54 -7.59 15.00
CA ASN A 19 -0.05 -8.78 14.38
C ASN A 19 -1.24 -8.44 13.47
N ARG A 20 -2.14 -7.56 13.92
CA ARG A 20 -3.25 -7.06 13.09
C ARG A 20 -2.75 -6.29 11.87
N PHE A 21 -1.68 -5.53 12.05
CA PHE A 21 -1.02 -4.78 10.99
C PHE A 21 -0.56 -5.70 9.86
N LYS A 22 0.12 -6.80 10.19
CA LYS A 22 0.54 -7.82 9.19
C LYS A 22 -0.64 -8.41 8.42
N GLN A 23 -1.77 -8.63 9.08
CA GLN A 23 -2.96 -9.11 8.40
C GLN A 23 -3.48 -8.08 7.39
N VAL A 24 -3.67 -6.83 7.83
CA VAL A 24 -4.21 -5.76 6.98
C VAL A 24 -3.28 -5.46 5.80
N THR A 25 -1.96 -5.42 6.01
CA THR A 25 -1.00 -5.20 4.91
C THR A 25 -1.01 -6.37 3.92
N GLY A 26 -1.15 -7.62 4.39
CA GLY A 26 -1.35 -8.78 3.53
C GLY A 26 -2.62 -8.71 2.68
N GLU A 27 -3.73 -8.22 3.26
CA GLU A 27 -5.00 -8.00 2.55
C GLU A 27 -4.86 -6.87 1.51
N ILE A 28 -4.22 -5.75 1.85
CA ILE A 28 -3.94 -4.64 0.92
C ILE A 28 -3.08 -5.13 -0.25
N ARG A 29 -1.99 -5.85 0.04
CA ARG A 29 -1.11 -6.44 -0.99
C ARG A 29 -1.88 -7.33 -1.94
N THR A 30 -2.76 -8.18 -1.39
CA THR A 30 -3.64 -9.03 -2.19
C THR A 30 -4.51 -8.18 -3.12
N VAL A 31 -5.17 -7.14 -2.61
CA VAL A 31 -6.00 -6.26 -3.46
C VAL A 31 -5.18 -5.61 -4.57
N LEU A 32 -4.04 -5.01 -4.26
CA LEU A 32 -3.20 -4.34 -5.25
C LEU A 32 -2.69 -5.29 -6.33
N ARG A 33 -2.21 -6.49 -5.94
CA ARG A 33 -1.74 -7.50 -6.89
C ARG A 33 -2.82 -7.90 -7.88
N GLU A 34 -4.01 -8.21 -7.36
CA GLU A 34 -5.13 -8.68 -8.18
C GLU A 34 -5.70 -7.57 -9.05
N ASP A 35 -5.72 -6.33 -8.55
CA ASP A 35 -6.17 -5.19 -9.34
C ASP A 35 -5.20 -4.85 -10.47
N ILE A 36 -3.88 -4.88 -10.22
CA ILE A 36 -2.85 -4.64 -11.24
C ILE A 36 -2.96 -5.68 -12.37
N ALA A 37 -3.19 -6.95 -12.03
CA ALA A 37 -3.38 -8.02 -13.02
C ALA A 37 -4.58 -7.75 -13.95
N LEU A 38 -5.61 -7.05 -13.47
CA LEU A 38 -6.79 -6.65 -14.25
C LEU A 38 -6.62 -5.28 -14.94
N PHE A 39 -5.83 -4.39 -14.34
CA PHE A 39 -5.61 -3.04 -14.81
C PHE A 39 -4.95 -3.04 -16.19
N VAL A 40 -3.88 -3.81 -16.38
CA VAL A 40 -3.10 -3.78 -17.62
C VAL A 40 -3.94 -4.18 -18.85
N PRO A 41 -4.65 -5.33 -18.88
CA PRO A 41 -5.47 -5.67 -20.03
C PRO A 41 -6.63 -4.68 -20.24
N ARG A 42 -7.17 -4.11 -19.16
CA ARG A 42 -8.23 -3.10 -19.23
C ARG A 42 -7.74 -1.81 -19.87
N GLU A 43 -6.58 -1.31 -19.46
CA GLU A 43 -6.02 -0.07 -19.99
C GLU A 43 -5.57 -0.23 -21.45
N VAL A 44 -4.96 -1.37 -21.79
CA VAL A 44 -4.62 -1.72 -23.18
C VAL A 44 -5.86 -1.76 -24.06
N LYS A 45 -6.94 -2.40 -23.61
CA LYS A 45 -8.21 -2.43 -24.35
C LYS A 45 -8.78 -1.02 -24.52
N LYS A 46 -8.74 -0.19 -23.47
CA LYS A 46 -9.21 1.21 -23.52
C LYS A 46 -8.43 2.02 -24.55
N ALA A 47 -7.10 1.96 -24.52
CA ALA A 47 -6.22 2.67 -25.45
C ALA A 47 -6.43 2.21 -26.90
N PHE A 48 -6.58 0.90 -27.12
CA PHE A 48 -6.91 0.33 -28.43
C PHE A 48 -8.22 0.88 -29.00
N LEU A 49 -9.28 0.97 -28.19
CA LEU A 49 -10.58 1.50 -28.63
C LEU A 49 -10.56 3.02 -28.84
N ALA A 50 -9.71 3.74 -28.12
CA ALA A 50 -9.55 5.19 -28.27
C ALA A 50 -8.72 5.57 -29.51
N SER A 51 -7.76 4.74 -29.91
CA SER A 51 -6.83 5.02 -31.02
C SER A 51 -7.32 4.40 -32.33
N THR A 52 -8.46 4.86 -32.83
CA THR A 52 -9.18 4.23 -33.97
C THR A 52 -8.31 4.00 -35.21
N SER A 53 -7.56 5.01 -35.67
CA SER A 53 -6.69 4.89 -36.85
C SER A 53 -5.55 3.89 -36.66
N ALA A 54 -4.93 3.88 -35.48
CA ALA A 54 -3.87 2.92 -35.16
C ALA A 54 -4.44 1.50 -35.05
N ALA A 55 -5.61 1.35 -34.43
CA ALA A 55 -6.30 0.08 -34.24
C ALA A 55 -6.78 -0.53 -35.56
N GLU A 56 -7.32 0.26 -36.49
CA GLU A 56 -7.73 -0.19 -37.82
C GLU A 56 -6.55 -0.70 -38.66
N ALA A 57 -5.37 -0.11 -38.47
CA ALA A 57 -4.14 -0.55 -39.15
C ALA A 57 -3.56 -1.86 -38.57
N MET A 58 -4.06 -2.35 -37.43
CA MET A 58 -3.60 -3.61 -36.84
C MET A 58 -4.38 -4.80 -37.40
N ASP A 59 -3.67 -5.77 -37.97
CA ASP A 59 -4.27 -7.06 -38.30
C ASP A 59 -4.55 -7.91 -37.04
N LYS A 60 -5.27 -9.01 -37.24
CA LYS A 60 -5.64 -9.93 -36.15
C LYS A 60 -4.43 -10.52 -35.42
N SER A 61 -3.30 -10.73 -36.11
CA SER A 61 -2.08 -11.30 -35.51
C SER A 61 -1.41 -10.29 -34.58
N LYS A 62 -1.37 -9.01 -34.98
CA LYS A 62 -0.83 -7.93 -34.16
C LYS A 62 -1.70 -7.67 -32.93
N VAL A 63 -3.02 -7.73 -33.08
CA VAL A 63 -3.96 -7.65 -31.94
C VAL A 63 -3.81 -8.83 -30.99
N ALA A 64 -3.60 -10.05 -31.50
CA ALA A 64 -3.35 -11.22 -30.67
C ALA A 64 -2.06 -11.07 -29.85
N LYS A 65 -0.97 -10.63 -30.49
CA LYS A 65 0.32 -10.36 -29.84
C LYS A 65 0.22 -9.26 -28.78
N LEU A 66 -0.55 -8.20 -29.03
CA LEU A 66 -0.81 -7.15 -28.04
C LEU A 66 -1.48 -7.72 -26.78
N LYS A 67 -2.50 -8.56 -26.95
CA LYS A 67 -3.21 -9.19 -25.83
C LYS A 67 -2.32 -10.14 -25.04
N GLU A 68 -1.51 -10.94 -25.73
CA GLU A 68 -0.52 -11.83 -25.11
C GLU A 68 0.46 -11.03 -24.25
N LYS A 69 1.14 -10.04 -24.84
CA LYS A 69 2.06 -9.16 -24.11
C LYS A 69 1.40 -8.42 -22.95
N ALA A 70 0.15 -7.98 -23.10
CA ALA A 70 -0.58 -7.32 -22.02
C ALA A 70 -0.82 -8.26 -20.84
N ASN A 71 -1.15 -9.53 -21.09
CA ASN A 71 -1.37 -10.52 -20.03
C ASN A 71 -0.06 -10.94 -19.36
N GLU A 72 1.02 -11.13 -20.13
CA GLU A 72 2.36 -11.40 -19.59
C GLU A 72 2.81 -10.25 -18.69
N LEU A 73 2.73 -9.01 -19.19
CA LEU A 73 3.08 -7.82 -18.42
C LEU A 73 2.21 -7.68 -17.17
N ALA A 74 0.91 -7.95 -17.26
CA ALA A 74 0.01 -7.92 -16.11
C ALA A 74 0.47 -8.88 -15.01
N HIS A 75 0.86 -10.10 -15.38
CA HIS A 75 1.34 -11.11 -14.43
C HIS A 75 2.67 -10.68 -13.78
N ASP A 76 3.62 -10.23 -14.59
CA ASP A 76 4.94 -9.81 -14.14
C ASP A 76 4.86 -8.59 -13.20
N LEU A 77 4.05 -7.59 -13.56
CA LEU A 77 3.85 -6.40 -12.75
C LEU A 77 3.16 -6.72 -11.42
N ALA A 78 2.12 -7.56 -11.45
CA ALA A 78 1.43 -7.98 -10.24
C ALA A 78 2.39 -8.73 -9.30
N ALA A 79 3.21 -9.66 -9.82
CA ALA A 79 4.19 -10.39 -9.03
C ALA A 79 5.30 -9.48 -8.49
N ARG A 80 5.80 -8.55 -9.30
CA ARG A 80 6.84 -7.59 -8.90
C ARG A 80 6.35 -6.66 -7.80
N VAL A 81 5.13 -6.12 -7.92
CA VAL A 81 4.53 -5.28 -6.88
C VAL A 81 4.29 -6.09 -5.61
N ASP A 82 3.73 -7.29 -5.70
CA ASP A 82 3.53 -8.15 -4.51
C ASP A 82 4.85 -8.44 -3.78
N SER A 83 5.91 -8.76 -4.53
CA SER A 83 7.24 -8.98 -3.96
C SER A 83 7.85 -7.71 -3.37
N ALA A 84 7.70 -6.56 -4.02
CA ALA A 84 8.22 -5.28 -3.52
C ALA A 84 7.49 -4.83 -2.24
N LEU A 85 6.21 -5.18 -2.11
CA LEU A 85 5.40 -4.87 -0.95
C LEU A 85 5.55 -5.88 0.19
N ALA A 86 6.32 -6.95 0.00
CA ALA A 86 6.53 -8.00 1.01
C ALA A 86 7.43 -7.58 2.18
N ASP A 87 8.19 -6.51 2.02
CA ASP A 87 9.04 -5.96 3.07
C ASP A 87 8.20 -5.22 4.12
N ASP A 88 8.09 -5.79 5.32
CA ASP A 88 7.36 -5.19 6.45
C ASP A 88 7.88 -3.78 6.80
N ALA A 89 9.15 -3.47 6.52
CA ALA A 89 9.75 -2.19 6.86
C ALA A 89 9.11 -1.00 6.13
N ILE A 90 8.68 -1.18 4.87
CA ILE A 90 8.05 -0.11 4.09
C ILE A 90 6.67 0.29 4.65
N TRP A 91 6.05 -0.62 5.40
CA TRP A 91 4.76 -0.40 6.03
C TRP A 91 4.95 0.23 7.40
N ALA A 92 5.97 -0.22 8.15
CA ALA A 92 6.28 0.21 9.51
C ALA A 92 6.85 1.62 9.59
N THR A 93 7.37 2.19 8.50
CA THR A 93 7.65 3.62 8.39
C THR A 93 6.33 4.38 8.29
N GLY A 94 5.59 4.45 9.38
CA GLY A 94 4.37 5.23 9.48
C GLY A 94 4.69 6.70 9.24
N GLY A 95 4.38 7.20 8.05
CA GLY A 95 4.35 8.64 7.79
C GLY A 95 3.27 9.31 8.65
N GLU A 96 3.21 10.64 8.59
CA GLU A 96 2.11 11.38 9.20
C GLU A 96 0.76 10.83 8.72
N VAL A 97 -0.13 10.49 9.66
CA VAL A 97 -1.44 9.92 9.33
C VAL A 97 -2.22 10.95 8.50
N PRO A 98 -2.61 10.64 7.25
CA PRO A 98 -3.24 11.61 6.38
C PRO A 98 -4.64 11.98 6.88
N LYS A 99 -5.11 13.17 6.49
CA LYS A 99 -6.51 13.60 6.73
C LYS A 99 -7.51 12.64 6.08
N ASN A 100 -7.21 12.16 4.88
CA ASN A 100 -8.00 11.14 4.20
C ASN A 100 -7.43 9.75 4.50
N LYS A 101 -7.98 9.07 5.49
CA LYS A 101 -7.58 7.72 5.88
C LYS A 101 -8.09 6.63 4.93
N ASN A 102 -8.95 6.96 3.96
CA ASN A 102 -9.49 5.97 3.04
C ASN A 102 -8.57 5.76 1.81
N ASP A 103 -7.39 6.38 1.81
CA ASP A 103 -6.47 6.38 0.70
C ASP A 103 -5.10 5.85 1.14
N ILE A 104 -4.69 4.73 0.56
CA ILE A 104 -3.38 4.12 0.83
C ILE A 104 -2.26 4.78 0.01
N SER A 105 -2.58 5.54 -1.04
CA SER A 105 -1.57 6.25 -1.83
C SER A 105 -0.84 7.34 -1.02
N GLY A 106 -1.41 7.75 0.12
CA GLY A 106 -0.75 8.61 1.10
C GLY A 106 0.46 7.96 1.79
N GLN A 107 0.59 6.62 1.74
CA GLN A 107 1.79 5.94 2.22
C GLN A 107 2.84 5.91 1.10
N ALA A 108 3.69 6.94 1.05
CA ALA A 108 4.64 7.16 -0.03
C ALA A 108 5.53 5.94 -0.32
N ALA A 109 6.08 5.29 0.72
CA ALA A 109 6.97 4.14 0.55
C ALA A 109 6.28 2.95 -0.14
N VAL A 110 4.98 2.78 0.06
CA VAL A 110 4.16 1.76 -0.61
C VAL A 110 3.84 2.21 -2.03
N TRP A 111 3.40 3.45 -2.22
CA TRP A 111 2.97 3.93 -3.53
C TRP A 111 4.12 4.08 -4.53
N GLU A 112 5.33 4.40 -4.06
CA GLU A 112 6.56 4.39 -4.86
C GLU A 112 6.85 3.02 -5.49
N LYS A 113 6.42 1.92 -4.86
CA LYS A 113 6.56 0.56 -5.43
C LYS A 113 5.49 0.26 -6.49
N VAL A 114 4.35 0.93 -6.42
CA VAL A 114 3.21 0.74 -7.34
C VAL A 114 3.35 1.61 -8.58
N GLN A 115 3.80 2.86 -8.45
CA GLN A 115 3.91 3.83 -9.55
C GLN A 115 4.63 3.33 -10.82
N PRO A 116 5.71 2.52 -10.76
CA PRO A 116 6.36 2.00 -11.97
C PRO A 116 5.47 1.19 -12.91
N VAL A 117 4.30 0.70 -12.44
CA VAL A 117 3.28 0.06 -13.29
C VAL A 117 2.85 0.97 -14.43
N GLU A 118 2.64 2.27 -14.18
CA GLU A 118 2.18 3.22 -15.20
C GLU A 118 3.16 3.31 -16.37
N ARG A 119 4.44 3.46 -16.07
CA ARG A 119 5.51 3.57 -17.06
C ARG A 119 5.61 2.32 -17.93
N ASP A 120 5.51 1.14 -17.33
CA ASP A 120 5.68 -0.11 -18.05
C ASP A 120 4.46 -0.41 -18.95
N VAL A 121 3.25 -0.06 -18.50
CA VAL A 121 2.04 -0.10 -19.35
C VAL A 121 2.14 0.93 -20.48
N GLN A 122 2.60 2.15 -20.19
CA GLN A 122 2.82 3.18 -21.21
C GLN A 122 3.79 2.70 -22.29
N ALA A 123 4.92 2.11 -21.90
CA ALA A 123 5.91 1.57 -22.85
C ALA A 123 5.32 0.48 -23.76
N LEU A 124 4.44 -0.38 -23.23
CA LEU A 124 3.71 -1.36 -24.04
C LEU A 124 2.76 -0.68 -25.03
N LEU A 125 2.03 0.35 -24.60
CA LEU A 125 1.13 1.09 -25.49
C LEU A 125 1.91 1.79 -26.61
N ASP A 126 3.04 2.42 -26.28
CA ASP A 126 3.92 3.11 -27.22
C ASP A 126 4.47 2.15 -28.28
N GLU A 127 4.86 0.92 -27.90
CA GLU A 127 5.34 -0.12 -28.82
C GLU A 127 4.31 -0.42 -29.94
N PHE A 128 3.02 -0.31 -29.61
CA PHE A 128 1.93 -0.56 -30.54
C PHE A 128 1.33 0.71 -31.15
N GLY A 129 1.87 1.89 -30.85
CA GLY A 129 1.35 3.18 -31.34
C GLY A 129 0.00 3.56 -30.73
N LEU A 130 -0.27 3.12 -29.50
CA LEU A 130 -1.50 3.37 -28.75
C LEU A 130 -1.32 4.36 -27.58
N GLY A 131 -0.09 4.82 -27.33
CA GLY A 131 0.26 5.63 -26.15
C GLY A 131 -0.01 7.13 -26.28
N ALA A 132 -1.11 7.53 -26.91
CA ALA A 132 -1.44 8.94 -27.09
C ALA A 132 -1.74 9.68 -25.78
N GLU A 133 -2.27 8.97 -24.78
CA GLU A 133 -2.63 9.50 -23.47
C GLU A 133 -1.77 8.87 -22.37
N PRO A 134 -1.39 9.62 -21.33
CA PRO A 134 -0.63 9.08 -20.22
C PRO A 134 -1.45 8.06 -19.42
N VAL A 135 -0.82 6.94 -19.09
CA VAL A 135 -1.38 5.94 -18.19
C VAL A 135 -1.33 6.44 -16.75
N HIS A 136 -2.47 6.36 -16.05
CA HIS A 136 -2.58 6.68 -14.63
C HIS A 136 -3.26 5.55 -13.87
N TYR A 137 -2.52 4.93 -12.96
CA TYR A 137 -3.01 3.92 -12.05
C TYR A 137 -3.59 4.59 -10.79
N LYS A 138 -4.80 4.19 -10.41
CA LYS A 138 -5.46 4.66 -9.20
C LYS A 138 -5.78 3.47 -8.31
N ALA A 139 -5.63 3.67 -7.01
CA ALA A 139 -6.08 2.72 -6.01
C ALA A 139 -7.57 2.36 -6.26
N PRO A 140 -7.93 1.06 -6.31
CA PRO A 140 -9.30 0.65 -6.62
C PRO A 140 -10.28 1.14 -5.55
N ALA A 141 -11.32 1.86 -5.99
CA ALA A 141 -12.47 2.25 -5.18
C ALA A 141 -13.66 1.29 -5.37
N TYR A 142 -13.37 0.01 -5.58
CA TYR A 142 -14.35 -1.07 -5.76
C TYR A 142 -13.83 -2.36 -5.10
N PHE A 143 -14.70 -3.37 -5.00
CA PHE A 143 -14.33 -4.66 -4.43
C PHE A 143 -13.43 -5.48 -5.36
N VAL A 144 -12.31 -5.96 -4.84
CA VAL A 144 -11.38 -6.88 -5.51
C VAL A 144 -11.32 -8.15 -4.68
N LYS A 145 -11.82 -9.27 -5.24
CA LYS A 145 -11.95 -10.56 -4.53
C LYS A 145 -12.67 -10.45 -3.16
N GLY A 146 -13.69 -9.60 -3.07
CA GLY A 146 -14.47 -9.40 -1.84
C GLY A 146 -13.81 -8.46 -0.82
N LEU A 147 -12.63 -7.92 -1.11
CA LEU A 147 -11.94 -6.94 -0.28
C LEU A 147 -12.13 -5.53 -0.84
N TYR A 148 -12.26 -4.53 0.04
CA TYR A 148 -12.44 -3.13 -0.33
C TYR A 148 -11.27 -2.29 0.18
N LEU A 149 -10.42 -1.82 -0.75
CA LEU A 149 -9.17 -1.15 -0.41
C LEU A 149 -9.36 0.10 0.47
N PRO A 150 -10.36 0.97 0.27
CA PRO A 150 -10.54 2.13 1.12
C PRO A 150 -10.78 1.80 2.61
N SER A 151 -11.55 0.75 2.90
CA SER A 151 -11.73 0.29 4.29
C SER A 151 -10.48 -0.36 4.87
N LEU A 152 -9.69 -1.06 4.04
CA LEU A 152 -8.40 -1.59 4.47
C LEU A 152 -7.40 -0.47 4.75
N ALA A 153 -7.37 0.57 3.92
CA ALA A 153 -6.56 1.77 4.13
C ALA A 153 -6.94 2.47 5.44
N GLU A 154 -8.24 2.64 5.70
CA GLU A 154 -8.73 3.24 6.94
C GLU A 154 -8.26 2.43 8.15
N HIS A 155 -8.36 1.10 8.07
CA HIS A 155 -7.89 0.20 9.11
C HIS A 155 -6.37 0.30 9.31
N TYR A 156 -5.61 0.32 8.22
CA TYR A 156 -4.15 0.50 8.26
C TYR A 156 -3.77 1.78 8.99
N TRP A 157 -4.32 2.93 8.59
CA TRP A 157 -3.99 4.22 9.19
C TRP A 157 -4.43 4.32 10.65
N ARG A 158 -5.55 3.69 11.01
CA ARG A 158 -5.97 3.56 12.41
C ARG A 158 -4.94 2.77 13.22
N LEU A 159 -4.45 1.64 12.72
CA LEU A 159 -3.45 0.83 13.41
C LEU A 159 -2.12 1.58 13.57
N VAL A 160 -1.68 2.32 12.55
CA VAL A 160 -0.50 3.19 12.64
C VAL A 160 -0.65 4.20 13.78
N GLN A 161 -1.80 4.90 13.84
CA GLN A 161 -2.08 5.85 14.93
C GLN A 161 -2.08 5.16 16.30
N GLU A 162 -2.77 4.01 16.44
CA GLU A 162 -2.85 3.27 17.70
C GLU A 162 -1.46 2.85 18.20
N VAL A 163 -0.57 2.39 17.31
CA VAL A 163 0.81 2.02 17.68
C VAL A 163 1.59 3.25 18.13
N HIS A 164 1.52 4.36 17.39
CA HIS A 164 2.20 5.60 17.78
C HIS A 164 1.71 6.10 19.15
N ASP A 165 0.40 6.05 19.42
CA ASP A 165 -0.17 6.49 20.69
C ASP A 165 0.31 5.60 21.85
N LEU A 166 0.39 4.28 21.65
CA LEU A 166 0.90 3.33 22.65
C LEU A 166 2.40 3.51 22.90
N GLU A 167 3.19 3.73 21.85
CA GLU A 167 4.63 3.99 21.97
C GLU A 167 4.91 5.31 22.70
N ALA A 168 4.12 6.35 22.44
CA ALA A 168 4.19 7.63 23.15
C ALA A 168 3.83 7.48 24.64
N GLN A 169 2.78 6.71 24.96
CA GLN A 169 2.41 6.40 26.35
C GLN A 169 3.52 5.63 27.07
N LYS A 170 4.12 4.63 26.40
CA LYS A 170 5.24 3.86 26.95
C LYS A 170 6.43 4.77 27.26
N ALA A 171 6.80 5.63 26.31
CA ALA A 171 7.89 6.60 26.51
C ALA A 171 7.63 7.51 27.72
N HIS A 172 6.40 8.01 27.88
CA HIS A 172 6.02 8.84 29.02
C HIS A 172 6.15 8.12 30.38
N ILE A 173 5.72 6.85 30.46
CA ILE A 173 5.84 6.04 31.69
C ILE A 173 7.32 5.78 32.02
N VAL A 174 8.13 5.46 31.01
CA VAL A 174 9.57 5.23 31.19
C VAL A 174 10.28 6.48 31.67
N ASP A 175 9.97 7.64 31.07
CA ASP A 175 10.57 8.92 31.43
C ASP A 175 10.18 9.37 32.83
N SER A 176 8.89 9.29 33.17
CA SER A 176 8.40 9.65 34.51
C SER A 176 8.99 8.74 35.60
N THR A 177 9.07 7.43 35.35
CA THR A 177 9.69 6.47 36.26
C THR A 177 11.19 6.77 36.44
N THR A 178 11.88 7.10 35.36
CA THR A 178 13.31 7.44 35.40
C THR A 178 13.54 8.74 36.16
N ARG A 179 12.71 9.76 35.92
CA ARG A 179 12.79 11.04 36.65
C ARG A 179 12.58 10.85 38.14
N ALA A 180 11.55 10.11 38.55
CA ALA A 180 11.28 9.83 39.97
C ALA A 180 12.46 9.09 40.65
N LYS A 181 13.09 8.15 39.95
CA LYS A 181 14.31 7.47 40.45
C LYS A 181 15.50 8.42 40.61
N LEU A 182 15.68 9.34 39.66
CA LEU A 182 16.76 10.34 39.72
C LEU A 182 16.51 11.36 40.84
N GLU A 183 15.27 11.80 41.04
CA GLU A 183 14.87 12.68 42.15
C GLU A 183 15.14 12.02 43.51
N SER A 184 14.69 10.78 43.72
CA SER A 184 14.99 10.04 44.95
C SER A 184 16.50 9.92 45.21
N LYS A 185 17.28 9.62 44.16
CA LYS A 185 18.75 9.52 44.28
C LYS A 185 19.41 10.86 44.64
N TRP A 186 18.84 11.98 44.19
CA TRP A 186 19.31 13.31 44.52
C TRP A 186 18.97 13.69 45.97
N ASP A 187 17.74 13.39 46.41
CA ASP A 187 17.28 13.71 47.76
C ASP A 187 17.97 12.86 48.85
N ASP A 188 18.40 11.63 48.51
CA ASP A 188 19.10 10.72 49.42
C ASP A 188 20.62 11.01 49.57
N ALA A 189 21.20 11.92 48.77
CA ALA A 189 22.63 12.22 48.71
C ALA A 189 23.05 13.44 49.56
#